data_AF-A0A9D2EW91-F1
#
_entry.id   AF-A0A9D2EW91-F1
#
_cell.length_a   1.000
_cell.length_b   1.000
_cell.length_c   1.000
_cell.angle_alpha   90.00
_cell.angle_beta   90.00
_cell.angle_gamma   90.00
#
_symmetry.space_group_name_H-M   'P 1'
#
loop_
_entity.id
_entity.type
_entity.pdbx_description
1 polymer ?
#
loop_
_entity_poly.entity_id
_entity_poly.type
_entity_poly.pdbx_seq_one_letter_code
_entity_poly.pdbx_strand_id
1 'polypeptide(L)'
;MDECVKIQTKIKDYIEGNLTPDELEEFVGHVNTCDECREELNIYYTLYLGLLQLDHDGEDVKELYDLDGALEEELYQSELLIRRRHFFRDFRYAVYTAAFWCIVAAVLLQIRIFLDLGIL
;
A
#
# COMPACT_ATOMS: atom_id res chain seq x y z
N MET A 1 8.87 19.82 -4.82
CA MET A 1 7.84 20.86 -5.03
C MET A 1 6.67 20.31 -5.85
N ASP A 2 6.87 19.89 -7.11
CA ASP A 2 5.77 19.33 -7.91
C ASP A 2 5.20 18.01 -7.34
N GLU A 3 6.05 17.16 -6.75
CA GLU A 3 5.59 15.94 -6.04
C GLU A 3 4.78 16.26 -4.80
N CYS A 4 5.18 17.29 -4.01
CA CYS A 4 4.46 17.71 -2.81
C CYS A 4 3.02 18.13 -3.15
N VAL A 5 2.82 18.94 -4.20
CA VAL A 5 1.49 19.38 -4.64
C VAL A 5 0.61 18.19 -5.06
N LYS A 6 1.20 17.23 -5.79
CA LYS A 6 0.49 16.00 -6.18
C LYS A 6 0.06 15.20 -4.95
N ILE A 7 0.91 15.10 -3.94
CA ILE A 7 0.63 14.37 -2.70
C ILE A 7 -0.42 15.10 -1.87
N GLN A 8 -0.32 16.42 -1.75
CA GLN A 8 -1.30 17.27 -1.07
C GLN A 8 -2.72 17.10 -1.62
N THR A 9 -2.87 16.99 -2.95
CA THR A 9 -4.19 16.76 -3.56
C THR A 9 -4.81 15.41 -3.18
N LYS A 10 -3.99 14.43 -2.78
CA LYS A 10 -4.41 13.08 -2.37
C LYS A 10 -4.70 12.96 -0.88
N ILE A 11 -4.43 13.99 -0.07
CA ILE A 11 -4.63 13.96 1.40
C ILE A 11 -6.07 13.62 1.76
N LYS A 12 -7.04 14.25 1.10
CA LYS A 12 -8.46 14.00 1.38
C LYS A 12 -8.85 12.55 1.04
N ASP A 13 -8.43 12.07 -0.12
CA ASP A 13 -8.71 10.69 -0.56
C ASP A 13 -8.01 9.66 0.35
N TYR A 14 -6.86 9.99 0.92
CA TYR A 14 -6.18 9.18 1.93
C TYR A 14 -7.02 9.07 3.22
N ILE A 15 -7.47 10.21 3.77
CA ILE A 15 -8.29 10.26 5.00
C ILE A 15 -9.61 9.50 4.82
N GLU A 16 -10.23 9.59 3.64
CA GLU A 16 -11.49 8.90 3.33
C GLU A 16 -11.29 7.44 2.90
N GLY A 17 -10.05 6.96 2.77
CA GLY A 17 -9.74 5.58 2.35
C GLY A 17 -10.02 5.27 0.88
N ASN A 18 -10.05 6.30 0.02
CA ASN A 18 -10.41 6.21 -1.40
C ASN A 18 -9.21 6.00 -2.34
N LEU A 19 -7.98 6.01 -1.83
CA LEU A 19 -6.78 5.82 -2.66
C LEU A 19 -6.65 4.38 -3.18
N THR A 20 -6.25 4.25 -4.45
CA THR A 20 -5.89 2.94 -4.98
C THR A 20 -4.58 2.44 -4.34
N PRO A 21 -4.30 1.12 -4.35
CA PRO A 21 -3.12 0.58 -3.67
C PRO A 21 -1.79 1.16 -4.16
N ASP A 22 -1.65 1.44 -5.46
CA ASP A 22 -0.43 2.01 -6.03
C ASP A 22 -0.28 3.48 -5.63
N GLU A 23 -1.40 4.22 -5.53
CA GLU A 23 -1.40 5.61 -5.09
C GLU A 23 -1.16 5.76 -3.59
N LEU A 24 -1.62 4.79 -2.79
CA LEU A 24 -1.36 4.72 -1.35
C LEU A 24 0.13 4.48 -1.08
N GLU A 25 0.77 3.57 -1.83
CA GLU A 25 2.21 3.31 -1.72
C GLU A 25 3.04 4.56 -2.07
N GLU A 26 2.67 5.27 -3.15
CA GLU A 26 3.28 6.55 -3.53
C GLU A 26 3.07 7.63 -2.46
N PHE A 27 1.85 7.71 -1.92
CA PHE A 27 1.47 8.71 -0.92
C PHE A 27 2.26 8.55 0.38
N VAL A 28 2.23 7.35 0.98
CA VAL A 28 2.92 7.05 2.24
C VAL A 28 4.43 7.17 2.08
N GLY A 29 5.00 6.72 0.95
CA GLY A 29 6.43 6.83 0.69
C GLY A 29 6.93 8.28 0.69
N HIS A 30 6.15 9.21 0.12
CA HIS A 30 6.51 10.62 0.10
C HIS A 30 6.31 11.29 1.46
N VAL A 31 5.19 11.06 2.14
CA VAL A 31 4.90 11.64 3.46
C VAL A 31 5.93 11.22 4.52
N ASN A 32 6.42 9.97 4.46
CA ASN A 32 7.45 9.49 5.38
C ASN A 32 8.83 10.14 5.16
N THR A 33 9.09 10.68 3.97
CA THR A 33 10.39 11.25 3.60
C THR A 33 10.39 12.77 3.52
N CYS A 34 9.22 13.40 3.49
CA CYS A 34 9.04 14.84 3.37
C CYS A 34 8.33 15.42 4.61
N ASP A 35 9.07 16.17 5.42
CA ASP A 35 8.54 16.78 6.65
C ASP A 35 7.40 17.77 6.39
N GLU A 36 7.46 18.55 5.31
CA GLU A 36 6.39 19.50 4.94
C GLU A 36 5.07 18.79 4.63
N CYS A 37 5.10 17.71 3.84
CA CYS A 37 3.90 16.95 3.52
C CYS A 37 3.34 16.19 4.74
N ARG A 38 4.21 15.81 5.68
CA ARG A 38 3.80 15.19 6.95
C ARG A 38 3.08 16.19 7.85
N GLU A 39 3.62 17.40 7.98
CA GLU A 39 2.98 18.46 8.76
C GLU A 39 1.62 18.83 8.16
N GLU A 40 1.53 18.93 6.84
CA GLU A 40 0.28 19.25 6.16
C GLU A 40 -0.78 18.14 6.31
N LEU A 41 -0.38 16.87 6.20
CA LEU A 41 -1.28 15.75 6.50
C LEU A 41 -1.80 15.83 7.93
N ASN A 42 -0.95 16.13 8.92
CA ASN A 42 -1.35 16.26 10.31
C ASN A 42 -2.38 17.39 10.51
N ILE A 43 -2.13 18.55 9.90
CA ILE A 43 -3.07 19.70 9.95
C ILE A 43 -4.43 19.30 9.38
N TYR A 44 -4.46 18.66 8.21
CA TYR A 44 -5.71 18.23 7.58
C TYR A 44 -6.44 17.15 8.38
N TYR A 45 -5.72 16.19 8.95
CA TYR A 45 -6.29 15.14 9.78
C TYR A 45 -6.89 15.70 11.08
N THR A 46 -6.18 16.62 11.74
CA THR A 46 -6.68 17.35 12.91
C THR A 46 -7.96 18.14 12.58
N LEU A 47 -7.99 18.83 11.44
CA LEU A 47 -9.20 19.54 10.99
C LEU A 47 -10.36 18.58 10.74
N TYR A 48 -10.10 17.45 10.08
CA TYR A 48 -11.11 16.43 9.79
C TYR A 48 -11.72 15.85 11.08
N LEU A 49 -10.88 15.51 12.05
CA LEU A 49 -11.33 15.03 13.36
C LEU A 49 -12.10 16.11 14.12
N GLY A 50 -11.66 17.36 14.08
CA GLY A 50 -12.37 18.49 14.67
C GLY A 50 -13.77 18.72 14.07
N LEU A 51 -13.94 18.49 12.76
CA LEU A 51 -15.25 18.54 12.11
C LEU A 51 -16.13 17.36 12.52
N LEU A 52 -15.57 16.16 12.63
CA LEU A 52 -16.30 14.98 13.08
C LEU A 52 -16.84 15.12 14.52
N GLN A 53 -16.09 15.80 15.39
CA GLN A 53 -16.51 16.11 16.78
C GLN A 53 -17.67 17.11 16.86
N LEU A 54 -17.81 18.01 15.87
CA LEU A 54 -18.92 18.95 15.81
C LEU A 54 -20.22 18.27 15.34
N ASP A 55 -20.09 17.24 14.50
CA ASP A 55 -21.23 16.44 14.04
C ASP A 55 -21.67 15.38 15.06
N HIS A 56 -20.77 14.95 15.95
CA HIS A 56 -21.03 14.00 17.03
C HIS A 56 -20.76 14.63 18.40
N ASP A 57 -21.75 15.37 18.93
CA ASP A 57 -21.87 15.90 20.31
C ASP A 57 -20.61 15.71 21.19
N GLY A 58 -19.68 16.66 21.02
CA GLY A 58 -18.28 16.56 21.39
C GLY A 58 -17.93 16.10 22.79
N GLU A 59 -16.94 15.22 22.86
CA GLU A 59 -16.21 14.85 24.07
C GLU A 59 -14.71 15.18 23.87
N ASP A 60 -14.27 16.22 24.60
CA ASP A 60 -12.93 16.56 25.10
C ASP A 60 -11.66 16.41 24.22
N VAL A 61 -11.18 17.55 23.71
CA VAL A 61 -9.88 17.81 23.06
C VAL A 61 -8.66 17.73 24.01
N LYS A 62 -8.70 16.88 25.04
CA LYS A 62 -7.56 16.70 25.98
C LYS A 62 -6.52 15.68 25.47
N GLU A 63 -6.83 14.97 24.39
CA GLU A 63 -6.07 13.88 23.76
C GLU A 63 -5.29 14.30 22.49
N LEU A 64 -4.95 15.58 22.29
CA LEU A 64 -4.18 16.02 21.11
C LEU A 64 -2.79 15.34 20.99
N TYR A 65 -2.23 14.82 22.08
CA TYR A 65 -0.99 14.02 22.07
C TYR A 65 -1.25 12.55 21.72
N ASP A 66 -2.49 12.07 21.90
CA ASP A 66 -2.94 10.73 21.52
C ASP A 66 -3.41 10.69 20.05
N LEU A 67 -3.68 11.85 19.45
CA LEU A 67 -3.94 12.00 18.01
C LEU A 67 -2.72 11.65 17.14
N ASP A 68 -1.53 12.15 17.51
CA ASP A 68 -0.28 11.79 16.84
C ASP A 68 -0.02 10.29 16.97
N GLY A 69 -0.31 9.70 18.14
CA GLY A 69 -0.24 8.25 18.36
C GLY A 69 -1.21 7.45 17.49
N ALA A 70 -2.47 7.91 17.37
CA ALA A 70 -3.48 7.27 16.54
C ALA A 70 -3.14 7.34 15.03
N LEU A 71 -2.57 8.46 14.57
CA LEU A 71 -2.09 8.62 13.20
C LEU A 71 -0.90 7.68 12.91
N GLU A 72 0.01 7.55 13.86
CA GLU A 72 1.18 6.68 13.72
C GLU A 72 0.80 5.19 13.77
N GLU A 73 -0.21 4.82 14.56
CA GLU A 73 -0.80 3.48 14.59
C GLU A 73 -1.51 3.15 13.26
N GLU A 74 -2.27 4.10 12.67
CA GLU A 74 -2.87 3.92 11.34
C GLU A 74 -1.83 3.82 10.22
N LEU A 75 -0.77 4.64 10.27
CA LEU A 75 0.35 4.55 9.33
C LEU A 75 1.06 3.19 9.44
N TYR A 76 1.27 2.69 10.66
CA TYR A 76 1.85 1.37 10.89
C TYR A 76 0.96 0.23 10.38
N GLN A 77 -0.36 0.31 10.58
CA GLN A 77 -1.32 -0.65 10.01
C GLN A 77 -1.33 -0.61 8.48
N SER A 78 -1.26 0.59 7.89
CA SER A 78 -1.17 0.80 6.45
C SER A 78 0.11 0.16 5.88
N GLU A 79 1.26 0.31 6.55
CA GLU A 79 2.51 -0.35 6.17
C GLU A 79 2.40 -1.88 6.18
N LEU A 80 1.66 -2.47 7.12
CA LEU A 80 1.41 -3.92 7.16
C LEU A 80 0.54 -4.39 5.98
N LEU A 81 -0.45 -3.60 5.56
CA LEU A 81 -1.27 -3.89 4.38
C LEU A 81 -0.45 -3.76 3.10
N ILE A 82 0.38 -2.72 2.99
CA ILE A 82 1.31 -2.54 1.86
C ILE A 82 2.29 -3.71 1.79
N ARG A 83 2.88 -4.13 2.92
CA ARG A 83 3.82 -5.27 2.97
C ARG A 83 3.14 -6.60 2.65
N ARG A 84 1.94 -6.84 3.18
CA ARG A 84 1.13 -8.02 2.84
C ARG A 84 0.81 -8.03 1.35
N ARG A 85 0.48 -6.88 0.77
CA ARG A 85 0.14 -6.77 -0.65
C ARG A 85 1.34 -6.89 -1.59
N HIS A 86 2.49 -6.34 -1.22
CA HIS A 86 3.78 -6.59 -1.91
C HIS A 86 4.10 -8.07 -1.92
N PHE A 87 3.98 -8.74 -0.77
CA PHE A 87 4.17 -10.18 -0.66
C PHE A 87 3.23 -10.97 -1.59
N PHE A 88 1.95 -10.59 -1.67
CA PHE A 88 1.01 -11.23 -2.59
C PHE A 88 1.30 -10.95 -4.07
N ARG A 89 1.75 -9.74 -4.42
CA ARG A 89 2.15 -9.38 -5.79
C ARG A 89 3.35 -10.21 -6.23
N ASP A 90 4.39 -10.27 -5.41
CA ASP A 90 5.60 -11.06 -5.68
C ASP A 90 5.31 -12.55 -5.71
N PHE A 91 4.45 -13.04 -4.81
CA PHE A 91 3.99 -14.43 -4.80
C PHE A 91 3.29 -14.79 -6.11
N ARG A 92 2.44 -13.90 -6.64
CA ARG A 92 1.74 -14.14 -7.91
C ARG A 92 2.72 -14.24 -9.09
N TYR A 93 3.72 -13.36 -9.18
CA TYR A 93 4.76 -13.46 -10.21
C TYR A 93 5.61 -14.73 -10.05
N ALA A 94 5.96 -15.10 -8.82
CA ALA A 94 6.67 -16.35 -8.54
C ALA A 94 5.87 -17.59 -8.98
N VAL A 95 4.56 -17.61 -8.75
CA VAL A 95 3.68 -18.72 -9.19
C VAL A 95 3.62 -18.80 -10.73
N TYR A 96 3.50 -17.68 -11.44
CA TYR A 96 3.47 -17.69 -12.91
C TYR A 96 4.78 -18.18 -13.52
N THR A 97 5.92 -17.70 -13.02
CA THR A 97 7.24 -18.14 -13.50
C THR A 97 7.47 -19.62 -13.18
N ALA A 98 7.13 -20.08 -11.98
CA ALA A 98 7.20 -21.50 -11.60
C ALA A 98 6.32 -22.38 -12.50
N ALA A 99 5.07 -21.97 -12.77
CA ALA A 99 4.17 -22.69 -13.67
C ALA A 99 4.75 -22.79 -15.09
N PHE A 100 5.32 -21.71 -15.62
CA PHE A 100 5.98 -21.71 -16.92
C PHE A 100 7.15 -22.71 -16.95
N TRP A 101 8.03 -22.68 -15.95
CA TRP A 101 9.15 -23.60 -15.86
C TRP A 101 8.72 -25.07 -15.70
N CYS A 102 7.65 -25.34 -14.95
CA CYS A 102 7.06 -26.67 -14.85
C CYS A 102 6.55 -27.19 -16.19
N ILE A 103 5.88 -26.34 -16.97
CA ILE A 103 5.39 -26.69 -18.32
C ILE A 103 6.57 -26.97 -19.25
N VAL A 104 7.59 -26.11 -19.25
CA VAL A 104 8.81 -26.31 -20.06
C VAL A 104 9.49 -27.62 -19.71
N ALA A 105 9.68 -27.91 -18.42
CA ALA A 105 10.26 -29.17 -17.96
C ALA A 105 9.43 -30.38 -18.40
N ALA A 106 8.10 -30.33 -18.29
CA ALA A 106 7.22 -31.40 -18.75
C ALA A 106 7.35 -31.67 -20.25
N VAL A 107 7.41 -30.62 -21.08
CA VAL A 107 7.62 -30.74 -22.53
C VAL A 107 8.99 -31.32 -22.85
N LEU A 108 10.05 -30.86 -22.18
CA LEU A 108 11.39 -31.40 -22.35
C LEU A 108 11.47 -32.89 -21.99
N LEU A 109 10.78 -33.30 -20.92
CA LEU A 109 10.68 -34.71 -20.53
C LEU A 109 9.92 -35.53 -21.58
N GLN A 110 8.81 -35.02 -22.12
CA GLN A 110 8.07 -35.67 -23.21
C GLN A 110 8.93 -35.84 -24.46
N ILE A 111 9.71 -34.82 -24.85
CA ILE A 111 10.64 -34.88 -25.98
C ILE A 111 11.74 -35.91 -25.73
N ARG A 112 12.32 -35.95 -24.54
CA ARG A 112 13.33 -36.95 -24.17
C ARG A 112 12.79 -38.37 -24.27
N ILE A 113 11.61 -38.62 -23.70
CA ILE A 113 10.94 -39.92 -23.79
C ILE A 113 10.68 -40.29 -25.25
N PHE A 114 10.23 -39.34 -26.08
CA PHE A 114 9.98 -39.58 -27.50
C PHE A 114 11.25 -39.91 -28.29
N LEU A 115 12.38 -39.26 -27.97
CA LEU A 115 13.69 -39.56 -28.55
C LEU A 115 14.22 -40.92 -28.08
N ASP A 116 14.09 -41.25 -26.80
CA ASP A 116 14.51 -42.53 -26.23
C ASP A 116 13.66 -43.70 -26.76
N LEU A 117 12.40 -43.45 -27.14
CA LEU A 117 11.52 -44.45 -27.75
C LEU A 117 11.77 -44.69 -29.26
N GLY A 118 12.72 -43.97 -29.88
CA GLY A 118 13.20 -44.24 -31.24
C GLY A 118 12.19 -43.98 -32.35
N ILE A 119 11.34 -42.95 -32.23
CA ILE A 119 10.34 -42.57 -33.26
C ILE A 119 10.90 -41.50 -34.24
N LEU A 120 12.21 -41.25 -34.26
CA LEU A 120 12.89 -40.46 -35.31
C LEU A 120 14.02 -41.25 -35.96
#